data_AF-A0AAC8QCS1-F1
#
_entry.id   AF-A0AAC8QCS1-F1
#
_cell.length_a   1.000
_cell.length_b   1.000
_cell.length_c   1.000
_cell.angle_alpha   90.00
_cell.angle_beta   90.00
_cell.angle_gamma   90.00
#
_symmetry.space_group_name_H-M   'P 1'
#
loop_
_entity.id
_entity.type
_entity.pdbx_description
1 polymer ?
#
loop_
_entity_poly.entity_id
_entity_poly.type
_entity_poly.pdbx_seq_one_letter_code
_entity_poly.pdbx_strand_id
1 'polypeptide(L)'
;MESIRPRHRNGRRWAKLRSLESTLSFLEEQQEGQRNPQASSVIRNLRERLKQAEAWLESRRWKPRIPLDNCQFWELIHGVGADLLLILPLDMLATEALMVEENFRRNIHEPIARATWLGGDEKSGPLCTAVRCITELSYRVEGLRPEEELKLRHARQILRSALRQVHRHSDRYFLQLDLTMMIRSLSGTVLVLMFVLTLVTELPAQFAGLILRSSVELPWKGSTMSTLSLVLLGVGGAITANMLSERPVLVMRGPFWRQFVYYLFVKPSIGAVAAFLFYLLAISQLFFSIETVPSPLSALDPLQGAGQLQPALRIVLGNNEALVCTYALLLLAVGFSAERFLSPIMDRVMSKLFVMADKTEPSPGTPVPAPPPPRTPAPAAPPPAPVFPGEPVRGT
;
A
#
# COMPACT_ATOMS: atom_id res chain seq x y z
N MET A 1 -21.26 -32.92 -11.10
CA MET A 1 -21.31 -31.58 -10.48
C MET A 1 -19.96 -30.91 -10.65
N GLU A 2 -19.78 -30.19 -11.75
CA GLU A 2 -18.58 -29.41 -12.02
C GLU A 2 -18.52 -28.21 -11.08
N SER A 3 -17.59 -28.29 -10.12
CA SER A 3 -17.24 -27.20 -9.23
C SER A 3 -16.81 -25.98 -10.04
N ILE A 4 -17.64 -24.93 -9.97
CA ILE A 4 -17.42 -23.59 -10.49
C ILE A 4 -16.10 -23.07 -9.88
N ARG A 5 -15.00 -23.22 -10.63
CA ARG A 5 -13.67 -22.79 -10.19
C ARG A 5 -13.56 -21.28 -10.24
N PRO A 6 -12.93 -20.62 -9.25
CA PRO A 6 -12.48 -19.24 -9.37
C PRO A 6 -11.25 -19.18 -10.31
N ARG A 7 -11.44 -19.44 -11.61
CA ARG A 7 -10.39 -19.68 -12.60
C ARG A 7 -9.70 -18.39 -13.10
N HIS A 8 -10.39 -17.25 -13.11
CA HIS A 8 -9.93 -16.09 -13.88
C HIS A 8 -8.72 -15.33 -13.30
N ARG A 9 -8.56 -15.24 -11.97
CA ARG A 9 -7.47 -14.43 -11.36
C ARG A 9 -6.16 -15.20 -11.17
N ASN A 10 -6.22 -16.48 -10.82
CA ASN A 10 -5.01 -17.31 -10.79
C ASN A 10 -4.49 -17.55 -12.22
N GLY A 11 -5.35 -17.52 -13.24
CA GLY A 11 -4.98 -17.62 -14.64
C GLY A 11 -3.90 -16.61 -15.06
N ARG A 12 -3.95 -15.36 -14.59
CA ARG A 12 -2.90 -14.36 -14.90
C ARG A 12 -1.54 -14.70 -14.28
N ARG A 13 -1.53 -15.20 -13.03
CA ARG A 13 -0.28 -15.57 -12.33
C ARG A 13 0.36 -16.79 -12.98
N TRP A 14 -0.44 -17.81 -13.25
CA TRP A 14 -0.02 -19.00 -13.99
C TRP A 14 0.43 -18.65 -15.40
N ALA A 15 -0.28 -17.76 -16.11
CA ALA A 15 0.14 -17.31 -17.44
C ALA A 15 1.48 -16.59 -17.41
N LYS A 16 1.71 -15.71 -16.42
CA LYS A 16 3.00 -15.01 -16.29
C LYS A 16 4.14 -15.97 -15.93
N LEU A 17 3.89 -16.92 -15.02
CA LEU A 17 4.86 -17.96 -14.66
C LEU A 17 5.22 -18.83 -15.87
N ARG A 18 4.21 -19.34 -16.60
CA ARG A 18 4.40 -20.14 -17.82
C ARG A 18 5.12 -19.36 -18.92
N SER A 19 4.81 -18.08 -19.09
CA SER A 19 5.50 -17.21 -20.05
C SER A 19 6.99 -17.06 -19.70
N LEU A 20 7.35 -16.91 -18.42
CA LEU A 20 8.76 -16.83 -18.02
C LEU A 20 9.46 -18.17 -18.13
N GLU A 21 8.78 -19.28 -17.82
CA GLU A 21 9.30 -20.63 -18.05
C GLU A 21 9.61 -20.88 -19.52
N SER A 22 8.69 -20.54 -20.43
CA SER A 22 8.91 -20.72 -21.87
C SER A 22 10.08 -19.89 -22.37
N THR A 23 10.21 -18.64 -21.91
CA THR A 23 11.36 -17.79 -22.27
C THR A 23 12.66 -18.36 -21.73
N LEU A 24 12.66 -18.88 -20.49
CA LEU A 24 13.84 -19.49 -19.89
C LEU A 24 14.27 -20.75 -20.63
N SER A 25 13.33 -21.63 -20.99
CA SER A 25 13.61 -22.84 -21.77
C SER A 25 14.19 -22.51 -23.15
N PHE A 26 13.63 -21.52 -23.85
CA PHE A 26 14.18 -21.05 -25.12
C PHE A 26 15.63 -20.54 -24.98
N LEU A 27 15.92 -19.79 -23.91
CA LEU A 27 17.27 -19.29 -23.65
C LEU A 27 18.25 -20.40 -23.25
N GLU A 28 17.78 -21.44 -22.57
CA GLU A 28 18.58 -22.61 -22.20
C GLU A 28 19.02 -23.38 -23.46
N GLU A 29 18.09 -23.63 -24.39
CA GLU A 29 18.38 -24.28 -25.68
C GLU A 29 19.39 -23.48 -26.52
N GLN A 30 19.27 -22.14 -26.53
CA GLN A 30 20.22 -21.25 -27.20
C GLN A 30 21.62 -21.29 -26.57
N GLN A 31 21.69 -21.47 -25.25
CA GLN A 31 22.93 -21.45 -24.46
C GLN A 31 23.71 -22.77 -24.52
N GLU A 32 23.04 -23.91 -24.72
CA GLU A 32 23.71 -25.21 -24.91
C GLU A 32 24.72 -25.19 -26.07
N GLY A 33 24.46 -24.37 -27.10
CA GLY A 33 25.39 -24.14 -28.20
C GLY A 33 26.60 -23.24 -27.89
N GLN A 34 26.54 -22.38 -26.85
CA GLN A 34 27.53 -21.33 -26.58
C GLN A 34 28.38 -21.51 -25.32
N ARG A 35 28.18 -22.58 -24.52
CA ARG A 35 28.99 -22.98 -23.33
C ARG A 35 29.52 -21.79 -22.48
N ASN A 36 28.66 -20.86 -22.07
CA ASN A 36 29.04 -19.80 -21.14
C ASN A 36 28.74 -20.20 -19.67
N PRO A 37 29.77 -20.40 -18.82
CA PRO A 37 29.58 -20.86 -17.43
C PRO A 37 28.87 -19.84 -16.53
N GLN A 38 28.94 -18.54 -16.85
CA GLN A 38 28.23 -17.53 -16.06
C GLN A 38 26.72 -17.59 -16.32
N ALA A 39 26.32 -17.73 -17.58
CA ALA A 39 24.92 -17.78 -17.98
C ALA A 39 24.22 -19.05 -17.48
N SER A 40 24.90 -20.20 -17.48
CA SER A 40 24.34 -21.44 -16.90
C SER A 40 24.04 -21.32 -15.40
N SER A 41 24.91 -20.63 -14.65
CA SER A 41 24.67 -20.36 -13.21
C SER A 41 23.44 -19.47 -12.97
N VAL A 42 23.23 -18.47 -13.84
CA VAL A 42 22.07 -17.57 -13.77
C VAL A 42 20.79 -18.32 -14.12
N ILE A 43 20.79 -19.11 -15.20
CA ILE A 43 19.63 -19.92 -15.62
C ILE A 43 19.20 -20.88 -14.51
N ARG A 44 20.14 -21.58 -13.86
CA ARG A 44 19.82 -22.47 -12.74
C ARG A 44 19.13 -21.73 -11.60
N ASN A 45 19.66 -20.57 -11.20
CA ASN A 45 19.08 -19.74 -10.13
C ASN A 45 17.67 -19.24 -10.52
N LEU A 46 17.48 -18.81 -11.77
CA LEU A 46 16.17 -18.40 -12.27
C LEU A 46 15.15 -19.55 -12.23
N ARG A 47 15.56 -20.76 -12.60
CA ARG A 47 14.72 -21.95 -12.56
C ARG A 47 14.32 -22.33 -11.14
N GLU A 48 15.25 -22.24 -10.18
CA GLU A 48 14.95 -22.47 -8.77
C GLU A 48 13.92 -21.46 -8.25
N ARG A 49 14.05 -20.18 -8.58
CA ARG A 49 13.07 -19.14 -8.21
C ARG A 49 11.70 -19.35 -8.85
N LEU A 50 11.65 -19.78 -10.11
CA LEU A 50 10.39 -20.13 -10.76
C LEU A 50 9.71 -21.33 -10.09
N LYS A 51 10.47 -22.38 -9.74
CA LYS A 51 9.95 -23.52 -8.96
C LYS A 51 9.44 -23.10 -7.58
N GLN A 52 10.15 -22.18 -6.91
CA GLN A 52 9.67 -21.61 -5.65
C GLN A 52 8.34 -20.86 -5.84
N ALA A 53 8.21 -20.06 -6.89
CA ALA A 53 6.98 -19.35 -7.21
C ALA A 53 5.82 -20.31 -7.58
N GLU A 54 6.12 -21.41 -8.29
CA GLU A 54 5.15 -22.46 -8.62
C GLU A 54 4.67 -23.19 -7.36
N ALA A 55 5.59 -23.72 -6.55
CA ALA A 55 5.27 -24.40 -5.29
C ALA A 55 4.45 -23.49 -4.36
N TRP A 56 4.77 -22.21 -4.36
CA TRP A 56 4.01 -21.21 -3.62
C TRP A 56 2.57 -21.07 -4.14
N LEU A 57 2.35 -20.99 -5.46
CA LEU A 57 1.00 -20.95 -6.04
C LEU A 57 0.21 -22.24 -5.76
N GLU A 58 0.85 -23.40 -5.80
CA GLU A 58 0.22 -24.69 -5.53
C GLU A 58 -0.21 -24.83 -4.06
N SER A 59 0.67 -24.49 -3.12
CA SER A 59 0.40 -24.53 -1.67
C SER A 59 -0.79 -23.67 -1.26
N ARG A 60 -1.14 -22.68 -2.09
CA ARG A 60 -2.13 -21.64 -1.80
C ARG A 60 -3.47 -21.85 -2.49
N ARG A 61 -3.68 -23.00 -3.13
CA ARG A 61 -4.95 -23.37 -3.76
C ARG A 61 -6.12 -23.40 -2.77
N TRP A 62 -5.85 -23.56 -1.47
CA TRP A 62 -6.85 -23.77 -0.42
C TRP A 62 -6.81 -22.75 0.74
N LYS A 63 -5.88 -21.78 0.75
CA LYS A 63 -5.73 -20.82 1.85
C LYS A 63 -6.40 -19.46 1.54
N PRO A 64 -7.01 -18.79 2.53
CA PRO A 64 -7.59 -17.46 2.34
C PRO A 64 -6.51 -16.45 1.93
N ARG A 65 -6.89 -15.48 1.09
CA ARG A 65 -5.97 -14.49 0.52
C ARG A 65 -5.56 -13.45 1.57
N ILE A 66 -4.32 -13.53 2.02
CA ILE A 66 -3.64 -12.45 2.73
C ILE A 66 -2.90 -11.57 1.69
N PRO A 67 -2.93 -10.22 1.79
CA PRO A 67 -2.28 -9.32 0.84
C PRO A 67 -0.74 -9.43 0.81
N LEU A 68 -0.06 -9.60 1.95
CA LEU A 68 1.42 -9.69 2.01
C LEU A 68 1.97 -10.80 1.12
N ASP A 69 1.32 -11.95 1.18
CA ASP A 69 1.68 -13.11 0.40
C ASP A 69 1.66 -12.80 -1.11
N ASN A 70 0.73 -11.97 -1.60
CA ASN A 70 0.73 -11.57 -3.01
C ASN A 70 2.02 -10.82 -3.39
N CYS A 71 2.58 -10.03 -2.47
CA CYS A 71 3.82 -9.30 -2.71
C CYS A 71 5.01 -10.24 -2.88
N GLN A 72 5.11 -11.30 -2.06
CA GLN A 72 6.22 -12.25 -2.15
C GLN A 72 6.25 -12.96 -3.51
N PHE A 73 5.08 -13.38 -4.01
CA PHE A 73 5.00 -13.99 -5.34
C PHE A 73 5.45 -13.01 -6.44
N TRP A 74 4.94 -11.78 -6.42
CA TRP A 74 5.29 -10.78 -7.43
C TRP A 74 6.74 -10.34 -7.33
N GLU A 75 7.30 -10.23 -6.13
CA GLU A 75 8.71 -9.92 -5.91
C GLU A 75 9.62 -11.00 -6.52
N LEU A 76 9.29 -12.29 -6.33
CA LEU A 76 10.01 -13.39 -6.97
C LEU A 76 9.93 -13.31 -8.50
N ILE A 77 8.72 -13.17 -9.06
CA ILE A 77 8.48 -13.13 -10.51
C ILE A 77 9.14 -11.90 -11.17
N HIS A 78 9.01 -10.73 -10.55
CA HIS A 78 9.65 -9.50 -11.00
C HIS A 78 11.17 -9.56 -10.86
N GLY A 79 11.68 -10.25 -9.84
CA GLY A 79 13.08 -10.58 -9.67
C GLY A 79 13.60 -11.46 -10.80
N VAL A 80 12.87 -12.53 -11.18
CA VAL A 80 13.20 -13.38 -12.33
C VAL A 80 13.20 -12.57 -13.63
N GLY A 81 12.16 -11.77 -13.87
CA GLY A 81 12.09 -10.94 -15.08
C GLY A 81 13.24 -9.95 -15.21
N ALA A 82 13.66 -9.33 -14.10
CA ALA A 82 14.82 -8.43 -14.11
C ALA A 82 16.15 -9.16 -14.32
N ASP A 83 16.31 -10.36 -13.76
CA ASP A 83 17.53 -11.15 -13.88
C ASP A 83 17.66 -11.80 -15.28
N LEU A 84 16.54 -12.01 -15.98
CA LEU A 84 16.49 -12.49 -17.35
C LEU A 84 17.18 -11.52 -18.34
N LEU A 85 17.14 -10.21 -18.06
CA LEU A 85 17.83 -9.19 -18.88
C LEU A 85 19.35 -9.39 -18.95
N LEU A 86 19.94 -10.13 -18.01
CA LEU A 86 21.37 -10.42 -18.00
C LEU A 86 21.78 -11.45 -19.06
N ILE A 87 20.86 -12.33 -19.45
CA ILE A 87 21.12 -13.48 -20.34
C ILE A 87 20.43 -13.33 -21.70
N LEU A 88 19.52 -12.36 -21.84
CA LEU A 88 18.76 -12.13 -23.07
C LEU A 88 19.70 -11.84 -24.26
N PRO A 89 19.44 -12.40 -25.46
CA PRO A 89 20.20 -12.07 -26.66
C PRO A 89 19.95 -10.62 -27.08
N LEU A 90 20.89 -10.06 -27.84
CA LEU A 90 20.98 -8.60 -28.07
C LEU A 90 19.78 -8.04 -28.85
N ASP A 91 19.25 -8.84 -29.78
CA ASP A 91 18.05 -8.56 -30.57
C ASP A 91 16.81 -8.37 -29.69
N MET A 92 16.56 -9.31 -28.77
CA MET A 92 15.44 -9.23 -27.82
C MET A 92 15.68 -8.19 -26.72
N LEU A 93 16.94 -7.99 -26.34
CA LEU A 93 17.32 -7.01 -25.31
C LEU A 93 17.05 -5.58 -25.75
N ALA A 94 17.23 -5.24 -27.03
CA ALA A 94 16.95 -3.90 -27.54
C ALA A 94 15.47 -3.53 -27.41
N THR A 95 14.56 -4.46 -27.76
CA THR A 95 13.12 -4.24 -27.62
C THR A 95 12.70 -4.12 -26.16
N GLU A 96 13.24 -4.98 -25.28
CA GLU A 96 12.96 -4.90 -23.84
C GLU A 96 13.54 -3.63 -23.21
N ALA A 97 14.71 -3.16 -23.66
CA ALA A 97 15.32 -1.95 -23.13
C ALA A 97 14.45 -0.70 -23.36
N LEU A 98 13.87 -0.56 -24.55
CA LEU A 98 12.93 0.51 -24.88
C LEU A 98 11.67 0.44 -24.01
N MET A 99 11.12 -0.77 -23.84
CA MET A 99 9.95 -1.01 -22.99
C MET A 99 10.21 -0.65 -21.52
N VAL A 100 11.40 -0.98 -20.99
CA VAL A 100 11.79 -0.63 -19.61
C VAL A 100 11.87 0.89 -19.45
N GLU A 101 12.46 1.61 -20.40
CA GLU A 101 12.55 3.08 -20.36
C GLU A 101 11.16 3.73 -20.38
N GLU A 102 10.29 3.28 -21.28
CA GLU A 102 8.92 3.79 -21.37
C GLU A 102 8.13 3.51 -20.08
N ASN A 103 8.21 2.29 -19.57
CA ASN A 103 7.56 1.92 -18.31
C ASN A 103 8.11 2.72 -17.13
N PHE A 104 9.41 3.03 -17.11
CA PHE A 104 10.01 3.88 -16.09
C PHE A 104 9.42 5.29 -16.14
N ARG A 105 9.39 5.91 -17.33
CA ARG A 105 8.84 7.26 -17.53
C ARG A 105 7.36 7.35 -17.18
N ARG A 106 6.58 6.32 -17.51
CA ARG A 106 5.14 6.27 -17.26
C ARG A 106 4.82 6.06 -15.78
N ASN A 107 5.54 5.17 -15.10
CA ASN A 107 5.15 4.72 -13.77
C ASN A 107 5.85 5.48 -12.64
N ILE A 108 7.02 6.09 -12.89
CA ILE A 108 7.80 6.78 -11.85
C ILE A 108 7.67 8.30 -12.02
N HIS A 109 6.94 8.91 -11.09
CA HIS A 109 6.71 10.37 -11.04
C HIS A 109 7.57 11.09 -10.00
N GLU A 110 8.31 10.35 -9.16
CA GLU A 110 9.14 10.95 -8.12
C GLU A 110 10.30 11.76 -8.73
N PRO A 111 10.42 13.07 -8.44
CA PRO A 111 11.34 13.95 -9.15
C PRO A 111 12.81 13.58 -8.91
N ILE A 112 13.15 13.14 -7.69
CA ILE A 112 14.52 12.72 -7.34
C ILE A 112 14.90 11.46 -8.12
N ALA A 113 14.01 10.46 -8.16
CA ALA A 113 14.24 9.24 -8.91
C ALA A 113 14.32 9.52 -10.42
N ARG A 114 13.44 10.37 -10.97
CA ARG A 114 13.50 10.77 -12.38
C ARG A 114 14.82 11.48 -12.71
N ALA A 115 15.23 12.45 -11.91
CA ALA A 115 16.49 13.17 -12.12
C ALA A 115 17.71 12.22 -12.03
N THR A 116 17.66 11.22 -11.15
CA THR A 116 18.77 10.27 -10.96
C THR A 116 18.89 9.26 -12.12
N TRP A 117 17.76 8.79 -12.66
CA TRP A 117 17.73 7.71 -13.67
C TRP A 117 17.63 8.22 -15.11
N LEU A 118 16.88 9.30 -15.32
CA LEU A 118 16.64 9.92 -16.64
C LEU A 118 17.52 11.16 -16.86
N GLY A 119 18.14 11.71 -15.81
CA GLY A 119 18.91 12.95 -15.88
C GLY A 119 18.01 14.18 -15.70
N GLY A 120 18.62 15.35 -15.46
CA GLY A 120 17.87 16.61 -15.31
C GLY A 120 17.15 17.06 -16.59
N ASP A 121 17.58 16.58 -17.74
CA ASP A 121 17.01 16.79 -19.07
C ASP A 121 16.11 15.62 -19.54
N GLU A 122 15.89 14.62 -18.67
CA GLU A 122 15.17 13.37 -18.92
C GLU A 122 15.73 12.48 -20.07
N LYS A 123 16.90 12.82 -20.61
CA LYS A 123 17.52 12.12 -21.76
C LYS A 123 18.97 11.72 -21.53
N SER A 124 19.71 12.42 -20.67
CA SER A 124 21.13 12.18 -20.40
C SER A 124 21.40 11.17 -19.29
N GLY A 125 20.36 10.69 -18.61
CA GLY A 125 20.49 9.80 -17.46
C GLY A 125 21.03 8.40 -17.80
N PRO A 126 21.47 7.66 -16.77
CA PRO A 126 22.09 6.34 -16.90
C PRO A 126 21.17 5.32 -17.59
N LEU A 127 19.85 5.41 -17.39
CA LEU A 127 18.91 4.52 -18.10
C LEU A 127 18.89 4.82 -19.60
N CYS A 128 18.74 6.10 -19.95
CA CYS A 128 18.67 6.56 -21.34
C CYS A 128 19.99 6.28 -22.10
N THR A 129 21.15 6.36 -21.43
CA THR A 129 22.45 6.00 -22.02
C THR A 129 22.61 4.50 -22.19
N ALA A 130 22.17 3.69 -21.22
CA ALA A 130 22.19 2.24 -21.32
C ALA A 130 21.29 1.73 -22.46
N VAL A 131 20.08 2.29 -22.62
CA VAL A 131 19.15 1.93 -23.70
C VAL A 131 19.73 2.29 -25.05
N ARG A 132 20.26 3.53 -25.21
CA ARG A 132 20.96 3.94 -26.44
C ARG A 132 22.11 3.01 -26.78
N CYS A 133 22.96 2.68 -25.81
CA CYS A 133 24.07 1.75 -25.99
C CYS A 133 23.60 0.37 -26.46
N ILE A 134 22.56 -0.20 -25.87
CA ILE A 134 22.00 -1.50 -26.28
C ILE A 134 21.45 -1.42 -27.70
N THR A 135 20.69 -0.37 -28.03
CA THR A 135 20.11 -0.21 -29.37
C THR A 135 21.18 -0.01 -30.44
N GLU A 136 22.23 0.76 -30.16
CA GLU A 136 23.35 0.96 -31.10
C GLU A 136 24.12 -0.34 -31.35
N LEU A 137 24.33 -1.13 -30.29
CA LEU A 137 24.98 -2.44 -30.42
C LEU A 137 24.10 -3.45 -31.16
N SER A 138 22.77 -3.41 -31.01
CA SER A 138 21.88 -4.37 -31.69
C SER A 138 21.80 -4.20 -33.20
N TYR A 139 22.10 -3.00 -33.72
CA TYR A 139 22.16 -2.77 -35.17
C TYR A 139 23.45 -3.27 -35.82
N ARG A 140 24.45 -3.70 -35.04
CA ARG A 140 25.70 -4.22 -35.58
C ARG A 140 25.58 -5.69 -35.94
N VAL A 141 25.97 -6.01 -37.17
CA VAL A 141 25.90 -7.37 -37.75
C VAL A 141 27.13 -8.20 -37.38
N GLU A 142 28.27 -7.57 -37.09
CA GLU A 142 29.51 -8.24 -36.71
C GLU A 142 29.62 -8.45 -35.20
N GLY A 143 30.24 -9.56 -34.79
CA GLY A 143 30.40 -9.95 -33.40
C GLY A 143 31.01 -8.83 -32.52
N LEU A 144 30.58 -8.79 -31.26
CA LEU A 144 30.97 -7.77 -30.30
C LEU A 144 32.46 -7.81 -29.98
N ARG A 145 33.10 -6.64 -29.94
CA ARG A 145 34.46 -6.49 -29.41
C ARG A 145 34.46 -6.67 -27.88
N PRO A 146 35.57 -7.08 -27.25
CA PRO A 146 35.64 -7.29 -25.80
C PRO A 146 35.29 -6.03 -24.99
N GLU A 147 35.63 -4.84 -25.48
CA GLU A 147 35.25 -3.57 -24.85
C GLU A 147 33.75 -3.30 -24.92
N GLU A 148 33.12 -3.67 -26.03
CA GLU A 148 31.68 -3.53 -26.26
C GLU A 148 30.90 -4.54 -25.44
N GLU A 149 31.45 -5.73 -25.23
CA GLU A 149 30.89 -6.72 -24.31
C GLU A 149 30.89 -6.21 -22.87
N LEU A 150 31.94 -5.51 -22.44
CA LEU A 150 31.99 -4.88 -21.11
C LEU A 150 30.94 -3.76 -20.98
N LYS A 151 30.80 -2.91 -22.01
CA LYS A 151 29.75 -1.87 -22.07
C LYS A 151 28.34 -2.50 -22.03
N LEU A 152 28.12 -3.58 -22.77
CA LEU A 152 26.86 -4.31 -22.78
C LEU A 152 26.53 -4.91 -21.41
N ARG A 153 27.50 -5.55 -20.75
CA ARG A 153 27.33 -6.07 -19.38
C ARG A 153 26.94 -4.98 -18.40
N HIS A 154 27.57 -3.81 -18.49
CA HIS A 154 27.22 -2.66 -17.66
C HIS A 154 25.81 -2.14 -17.97
N ALA A 155 25.47 -1.98 -19.25
CA ALA A 155 24.12 -1.56 -19.67
C ALA A 155 23.03 -2.54 -19.18
N ARG A 156 23.28 -3.85 -19.25
CA ARG A 156 22.40 -4.89 -18.69
C ARG A 156 22.17 -4.74 -17.19
N GLN A 157 23.21 -4.38 -16.42
CA GLN A 157 23.10 -4.16 -14.98
C GLN A 157 22.28 -2.90 -14.64
N ILE A 158 22.48 -1.82 -15.39
CA ILE A 158 21.67 -0.60 -15.26
C ILE A 158 20.21 -0.92 -15.58
N LEU A 159 19.94 -1.61 -16.68
CA LEU A 159 18.59 -1.96 -17.12
C LEU A 159 17.89 -2.88 -16.10
N ARG A 160 18.59 -3.89 -15.59
CA ARG A 160 18.12 -4.75 -14.49
C ARG A 160 17.72 -3.93 -13.26
N SER A 161 18.55 -2.96 -12.88
CA SER A 161 18.31 -2.12 -11.71
C SER A 161 17.12 -1.18 -11.92
N ALA A 162 17.00 -0.58 -13.11
CA ALA A 162 15.85 0.25 -13.48
C ALA A 162 14.55 -0.58 -13.49
N LEU A 163 14.55 -1.76 -14.11
CA LEU A 163 13.37 -2.63 -14.14
C LEU A 163 12.95 -3.07 -12.74
N ARG A 164 13.90 -3.39 -11.84
CA ARG A 164 13.60 -3.66 -10.43
C ARG A 164 12.94 -2.47 -9.75
N GLN A 165 13.38 -1.25 -10.05
CA GLN A 165 12.77 -0.04 -9.49
C GLN A 165 11.32 0.13 -9.97
N VAL A 166 11.07 -0.08 -11.27
CA VAL A 166 9.71 -0.05 -11.84
C VAL A 166 8.83 -1.11 -11.20
N HIS A 167 9.32 -2.34 -11.09
CA HIS A 167 8.58 -3.44 -10.48
C HIS A 167 8.28 -3.18 -9.00
N ARG A 168 9.26 -2.73 -8.20
CA ARG A 168 9.03 -2.35 -6.80
C ARG A 168 7.98 -1.24 -6.65
N HIS A 169 8.01 -0.25 -7.54
CA HIS A 169 7.02 0.83 -7.53
C HIS A 169 5.62 0.29 -7.85
N SER A 170 5.51 -0.54 -8.89
CA SER A 170 4.27 -1.23 -9.27
C SER A 170 3.73 -2.11 -8.14
N ASP A 171 4.58 -2.91 -7.50
CA ASP A 171 4.20 -3.82 -6.41
C ASP A 171 3.68 -3.06 -5.19
N ARG A 172 4.37 -1.96 -4.81
CA ARG A 172 3.92 -1.09 -3.73
C ARG A 172 2.57 -0.45 -4.05
N TYR A 173 2.37 0.02 -5.28
CA TYR A 173 1.11 0.61 -5.72
C TYR A 173 -0.03 -0.42 -5.71
N PHE A 174 0.19 -1.62 -6.27
CA PHE A 174 -0.81 -2.69 -6.25
C PHE A 174 -1.15 -3.13 -4.84
N LEU A 175 -0.16 -3.25 -3.96
CA LEU A 175 -0.38 -3.55 -2.54
C LEU A 175 -1.24 -2.47 -1.87
N GLN A 176 -0.93 -1.19 -2.11
CA GLN A 176 -1.69 -0.08 -1.56
C GLN A 176 -3.15 -0.11 -2.04
N LEU A 177 -3.37 -0.41 -3.32
CA LEU A 177 -4.71 -0.54 -3.90
C LEU A 177 -5.48 -1.72 -3.30
N ASP A 178 -4.85 -2.90 -3.21
CA ASP A 178 -5.46 -4.12 -2.66
C ASP A 178 -5.81 -3.94 -1.18
N LEU A 179 -4.91 -3.34 -0.40
CA LEU A 179 -5.13 -2.99 1.01
C LEU A 179 -6.29 -2.00 1.16
N THR A 180 -6.31 -0.94 0.35
CA THR A 180 -7.38 0.06 0.40
C THR A 180 -8.74 -0.57 0.09
N MET A 181 -8.82 -1.45 -0.91
CA MET A 181 -10.04 -2.18 -1.26
C MET A 181 -10.44 -3.19 -0.18
N MET A 182 -9.48 -3.87 0.43
CA MET A 182 -9.73 -4.77 1.57
C MET A 182 -10.28 -4.00 2.77
N ILE A 183 -9.67 -2.88 3.15
CA ILE A 183 -10.14 -2.04 4.26
C ILE A 183 -11.53 -1.51 3.94
N ARG A 184 -11.79 -0.97 2.75
CA ARG A 184 -13.13 -0.49 2.37
C ARG A 184 -14.20 -1.58 2.41
N SER A 185 -13.89 -2.78 1.91
CA SER A 185 -14.85 -3.89 1.93
C SER A 185 -15.11 -4.39 3.35
N LEU A 186 -14.09 -4.53 4.20
CA LEU A 186 -14.24 -4.90 5.60
C LEU A 186 -14.97 -3.82 6.40
N SER A 187 -14.64 -2.54 6.21
CA SER A 187 -15.36 -1.42 6.81
C SER A 187 -16.84 -1.43 6.42
N GLY A 188 -17.18 -1.73 5.17
CA GLY A 188 -18.56 -1.91 4.72
C GLY A 188 -19.26 -3.08 5.43
N THR A 189 -18.59 -4.23 5.55
CA THR A 189 -19.12 -5.39 6.30
C THR A 189 -19.33 -5.04 7.78
N VAL A 190 -18.40 -4.33 8.40
CA VAL A 190 -18.52 -3.86 9.79
C VAL A 190 -19.71 -2.90 9.91
N LEU A 191 -19.88 -1.96 8.97
CA LEU A 191 -21.02 -1.03 8.96
C LEU A 191 -22.36 -1.80 8.94
N VAL A 192 -22.49 -2.79 8.05
CA VAL A 192 -23.70 -3.63 7.97
C VAL A 192 -23.91 -4.39 9.27
N LEU A 193 -22.85 -4.98 9.84
CA LEU A 193 -22.93 -5.69 11.11
C LEU A 193 -23.37 -4.77 12.25
N MET A 194 -22.85 -3.55 12.33
CA MET A 194 -23.25 -2.57 13.34
C MET A 194 -24.71 -2.13 13.17
N PHE A 195 -25.18 -1.97 11.93
CA PHE A 195 -26.58 -1.67 11.65
C PHE A 195 -27.50 -2.82 12.09
N VAL A 196 -27.15 -4.07 11.74
CA VAL A 196 -27.90 -5.26 12.20
C VAL A 196 -27.89 -5.36 13.72
N LEU A 197 -26.75 -5.11 14.37
CA LEU A 197 -26.64 -5.15 15.82
C LEU A 197 -27.54 -4.10 16.48
N THR A 198 -27.54 -2.86 15.95
CA THR A 198 -28.39 -1.77 16.42
C THR A 198 -29.88 -2.12 16.26
N LEU A 199 -30.26 -2.70 15.12
CA LEU A 199 -31.63 -3.18 14.90
C LEU A 199 -32.02 -4.26 15.91
N VAL A 200 -31.16 -5.26 16.12
CA VAL A 200 -31.43 -6.37 17.06
C VAL A 200 -31.52 -5.89 18.51
N THR A 201 -30.77 -4.86 18.91
CA THR A 201 -30.85 -4.33 20.28
C THR A 201 -32.07 -3.46 20.53
N GLU A 202 -32.59 -2.78 19.50
CA GLU A 202 -33.76 -1.88 19.61
C GLU A 202 -35.10 -2.60 19.30
N LEU A 203 -35.05 -3.68 18.51
CA LEU A 203 -36.22 -4.52 18.19
C LEU A 203 -36.99 -5.03 19.42
N PRO A 204 -36.35 -5.57 20.48
CA PRO A 204 -37.03 -6.06 21.66
C PRO A 204 -37.84 -4.98 22.39
N ALA A 205 -37.35 -3.73 22.43
CA ALA A 205 -38.06 -2.63 23.09
C ALA A 205 -39.33 -2.23 22.32
N GLN A 206 -39.25 -2.21 20.98
CA GLN A 206 -40.38 -1.92 20.11
C GLN A 206 -41.40 -3.06 20.07
N PHE A 207 -40.94 -4.31 20.02
CA PHE A 207 -41.79 -5.50 20.04
C PHE A 207 -42.42 -5.76 21.41
N ALA A 208 -41.70 -5.51 22.51
CA ALA A 208 -42.24 -5.61 23.86
C ALA A 208 -43.37 -4.59 24.09
N GLY A 209 -43.25 -3.37 23.57
CA GLY A 209 -44.35 -2.39 23.59
C GLY A 209 -45.58 -2.79 22.76
N LEU A 210 -45.39 -3.63 21.74
CA LEU A 210 -46.46 -4.12 20.87
C LEU A 210 -47.18 -5.36 21.45
N ILE A 211 -46.47 -6.21 22.19
CA ILE A 211 -47.02 -7.43 22.82
C ILE A 211 -47.54 -7.16 24.24
N LEU A 212 -46.80 -6.41 25.07
CA LEU A 212 -47.26 -5.96 26.39
C LEU A 212 -47.97 -4.61 26.23
N ARG A 213 -49.25 -4.68 25.85
CA ARG A 213 -50.19 -3.55 25.91
C ARG A 213 -50.57 -3.21 27.37
N SER A 214 -49.62 -3.31 28.31
CA SER A 214 -49.84 -3.03 29.73
C SER A 214 -49.31 -1.65 30.07
N SER A 215 -50.18 -0.81 30.63
CA SER A 215 -49.94 0.55 31.13
C SER A 215 -49.01 0.62 32.35
N VAL A 216 -48.20 -0.41 32.61
CA VAL A 216 -47.22 -0.39 33.70
C VAL A 216 -45.98 0.33 33.18
N GLU A 217 -45.74 1.51 33.73
CA GLU A 217 -44.55 2.31 33.51
C GLU A 217 -43.33 1.52 34.02
N LEU A 218 -42.73 0.71 33.17
CA LEU A 218 -41.36 0.28 33.42
C LEU A 218 -40.49 1.55 33.40
N PRO A 219 -39.61 1.78 34.39
CA PRO A 219 -38.77 2.98 34.50
C PRO A 219 -37.77 3.19 33.36
N TRP A 220 -37.77 2.30 32.37
CA TRP A 220 -36.97 2.32 31.15
C TRP A 220 -37.72 3.00 29.97
N LYS A 221 -38.95 3.48 30.21
CA LYS A 221 -39.80 4.20 29.25
C LYS A 221 -39.34 5.64 28.99
N GLY A 222 -38.22 6.06 29.59
CA GLY A 222 -37.45 7.19 29.10
C GLY A 222 -36.76 6.78 27.81
N SER A 223 -37.32 7.19 26.68
CA SER A 223 -36.85 7.05 25.29
C SER A 223 -35.40 7.52 25.08
N THR A 224 -34.45 6.86 25.73
CA THR A 224 -33.03 7.05 25.55
C THR A 224 -32.57 5.86 24.73
N MET A 225 -32.11 6.12 23.51
CA MET A 225 -31.40 5.11 22.73
C MET A 225 -30.38 4.44 23.65
N SER A 226 -30.28 3.12 23.60
CA SER A 226 -29.28 2.40 24.38
C SER A 226 -27.92 3.05 24.17
N THR A 227 -27.13 3.23 25.24
CA THR A 227 -25.79 3.84 25.15
C THR A 227 -24.92 3.14 24.10
N LEU A 228 -25.15 1.84 23.89
CA LEU A 228 -24.56 1.07 22.80
C LEU A 228 -24.97 1.60 21.42
N SER A 229 -26.27 1.77 21.14
CA SER A 229 -26.80 2.27 19.87
C SER A 229 -26.23 3.67 19.52
N LEU A 230 -26.07 4.53 20.53
CA LEU A 230 -25.46 5.86 20.35
C LEU A 230 -24.00 5.77 19.87
N VAL A 231 -23.22 4.91 20.52
CA VAL A 231 -21.81 4.66 20.17
C VAL A 231 -21.71 4.03 18.78
N LEU A 232 -22.60 3.08 18.46
CA LEU A 232 -22.64 2.40 17.16
C LEU A 232 -22.97 3.35 16.00
N LEU A 233 -23.88 4.31 16.21
CA LEU A 233 -24.19 5.34 15.21
C LEU A 233 -23.02 6.29 14.96
N GLY A 234 -22.30 6.68 16.01
CA GLY A 234 -21.06 7.44 15.89
C GLY A 234 -19.97 6.70 15.11
N VAL A 235 -19.77 5.40 15.41
CA VAL A 235 -18.88 4.51 14.67
C VAL A 235 -19.31 4.42 13.21
N GLY A 236 -20.60 4.25 12.93
CA GLY A 236 -21.15 4.18 11.57
C GLY A 236 -20.90 5.46 10.76
N GLY A 237 -21.05 6.63 11.39
CA GLY A 237 -20.69 7.91 10.80
C GLY A 237 -19.21 8.00 10.40
N ALA A 238 -18.31 7.62 11.31
CA ALA A 238 -16.86 7.62 11.04
C ALA A 238 -16.46 6.60 9.95
N ILE A 239 -17.05 5.40 9.96
CA ILE A 239 -16.83 4.39 8.90
C ILE A 239 -17.26 4.95 7.55
N THR A 240 -18.43 5.59 7.48
CA THR A 240 -18.95 6.20 6.25
C THR A 240 -18.03 7.31 5.75
N ALA A 241 -17.52 8.16 6.64
CA ALA A 241 -16.53 9.18 6.30
C ALA A 241 -15.23 8.58 5.75
N ASN A 242 -14.74 7.50 6.36
CA ASN A 242 -13.53 6.81 5.90
C ASN A 242 -13.74 6.15 4.52
N MET A 243 -14.91 5.55 4.27
CA MET A 243 -15.26 4.95 2.97
C MET A 243 -15.35 6.00 1.86
N LEU A 244 -15.93 7.17 2.15
CA LEU A 244 -16.05 8.29 1.21
C LEU A 244 -14.73 9.06 1.02
N SER A 245 -13.75 8.85 1.90
CA SER A 245 -12.44 9.46 1.70
C SER A 245 -11.73 8.80 0.51
N GLU A 246 -11.39 9.62 -0.49
CA GLU A 246 -10.60 9.19 -1.65
C GLU A 246 -9.13 8.94 -1.30
N ARG A 247 -8.71 9.26 -0.07
CA ARG A 247 -7.31 9.19 0.33
C ARG A 247 -6.86 7.73 0.32
N PRO A 248 -5.82 7.41 -0.46
CA PRO A 248 -5.28 6.06 -0.43
C PRO A 248 -4.66 5.84 0.94
N VAL A 249 -4.83 4.63 1.48
CA VAL A 249 -4.22 4.24 2.75
C VAL A 249 -2.74 4.53 2.67
N LEU A 250 -2.22 5.31 3.63
CA LEU A 250 -0.81 5.70 3.69
C LEU A 250 0.06 4.47 3.40
N VAL A 251 0.86 4.57 2.33
CA VAL A 251 1.77 3.52 1.83
C VAL A 251 2.36 2.74 3.02
N MET A 252 2.34 1.40 2.95
CA MET A 252 2.97 0.50 3.93
C MET A 252 4.45 0.85 4.14
N ARG A 253 4.69 1.82 5.00
CA ARG A 253 5.94 2.09 5.67
C ARG A 253 5.82 1.40 7.03
N GLY A 254 6.09 0.09 7.03
CA GLY A 254 6.06 -0.79 8.20
C GLY A 254 5.03 -1.95 8.18
N PRO A 255 4.84 -2.63 9.33
CA PRO A 255 4.14 -3.91 9.41
C PRO A 255 2.64 -3.81 9.14
N PHE A 256 2.14 -4.79 8.37
CA PHE A 256 0.78 -4.76 7.84
C PHE A 256 -0.31 -4.57 8.88
N TRP A 257 -0.19 -5.31 9.99
CA TRP A 257 -1.17 -5.33 11.06
C TRP A 257 -1.37 -3.97 11.71
N ARG A 258 -0.32 -3.13 11.78
CA ARG A 258 -0.41 -1.80 12.39
C ARG A 258 -1.35 -0.89 11.61
N GLN A 259 -1.22 -0.88 10.29
CA GLN A 259 -2.08 -0.06 9.44
C GLN A 259 -3.48 -0.66 9.36
N PHE A 260 -3.59 -1.98 9.24
CA PHE A 260 -4.88 -2.67 9.26
C PHE A 260 -5.71 -2.33 10.51
N VAL A 261 -5.10 -2.45 11.70
CA VAL A 261 -5.78 -2.14 12.97
C VAL A 261 -6.14 -0.67 13.07
N TYR A 262 -5.24 0.22 12.64
CA TYR A 262 -5.48 1.67 12.69
C TYR A 262 -6.70 2.09 11.85
N TYR A 263 -6.78 1.66 10.59
CA TYR A 263 -7.90 2.06 9.71
C TYR A 263 -9.21 1.34 10.03
N LEU A 264 -9.16 0.10 10.54
CA LEU A 264 -10.38 -0.67 10.82
C LEU A 264 -10.98 -0.41 12.21
N PHE A 265 -10.16 -0.10 13.21
CA PHE A 265 -10.62 0.03 14.61
C PHE A 265 -10.34 1.41 15.22
N VAL A 266 -9.13 1.95 15.06
CA VAL A 266 -8.74 3.20 15.73
C VAL A 266 -9.43 4.41 15.11
N LYS A 267 -9.55 4.47 13.78
CA LYS A 267 -10.28 5.55 13.11
C LYS A 267 -11.77 5.57 13.49
N PRO A 268 -12.52 4.44 13.37
CA PRO A 268 -13.92 4.42 13.77
C PRO A 268 -14.16 4.70 15.26
N SER A 269 -13.22 4.36 16.16
CA SER A 269 -13.39 4.63 17.59
C SER A 269 -13.39 6.13 17.92
N ILE A 270 -12.76 6.97 17.11
CA ILE A 270 -12.82 8.44 17.26
C ILE A 270 -14.24 8.94 17.05
N GLY A 271 -14.94 8.42 16.03
CA GLY A 271 -16.36 8.73 15.81
C GLY A 271 -17.24 8.29 16.97
N ALA A 272 -16.93 7.13 17.55
CA ALA A 272 -17.60 6.60 18.74
C ALA A 272 -17.47 7.55 19.94
N VAL A 273 -16.25 7.99 20.24
CA VAL A 273 -15.95 8.91 21.34
C VAL A 273 -16.57 10.28 21.10
N ALA A 274 -16.51 10.79 19.87
CA ALA A 274 -17.12 12.07 19.51
C ALA A 274 -18.65 12.07 19.68
N ALA A 275 -19.32 11.01 19.21
CA ALA A 275 -20.76 10.85 19.39
C ALA A 275 -21.14 10.73 20.88
N PHE A 276 -20.37 9.97 21.66
CA PHE A 276 -20.59 9.85 23.10
C PHE A 276 -20.44 11.19 23.83
N LEU A 277 -19.39 11.96 23.55
CA LEU A 277 -19.17 13.28 24.12
C LEU A 277 -20.28 14.27 23.71
N PHE A 278 -20.70 14.24 22.45
CA PHE A 278 -21.81 15.06 21.97
C PHE A 278 -23.13 14.72 22.68
N TYR A 279 -23.39 13.43 22.92
CA TYR A 279 -24.55 13.01 23.67
C TYR A 279 -24.53 13.48 25.13
N LEU A 280 -23.37 13.41 25.81
CA LEU A 280 -23.21 13.97 27.15
C LEU A 280 -23.45 15.49 27.16
N LEU A 281 -22.96 16.20 26.13
CA LEU A 281 -23.21 17.63 25.98
C LEU A 281 -24.71 17.92 25.78
N ALA A 282 -25.42 17.09 25.01
CA ALA A 282 -26.85 17.23 24.78
C ALA A 282 -27.67 17.01 26.06
N ILE A 283 -27.35 15.97 26.84
CA ILE A 283 -28.01 15.73 28.14
C ILE A 283 -27.74 16.86 29.12
N SER A 284 -26.54 17.44 29.10
CA SER A 284 -26.18 18.51 30.03
C SER A 284 -26.96 19.81 29.82
N GLN A 285 -27.66 19.96 28.68
CA GLN A 285 -28.41 21.17 28.29
C GLN A 285 -27.58 22.48 28.31
N LEU A 286 -26.24 22.39 28.35
CA LEU A 286 -25.35 23.56 28.51
C LEU A 286 -25.32 24.46 27.27
N PHE A 287 -25.40 23.88 26.07
CA PHE A 287 -25.27 24.61 24.80
C PHE A 287 -26.50 24.50 23.91
N PHE A 288 -27.14 23.34 23.86
CA PHE A 288 -28.36 23.12 23.10
C PHE A 288 -29.32 22.19 23.84
N SER A 289 -30.61 22.38 23.63
CA SER A 289 -31.67 21.48 24.14
C SER A 289 -32.56 21.03 22.98
N ILE A 290 -32.83 19.74 22.93
CA ILE A 290 -33.74 19.11 21.97
C ILE A 290 -34.94 18.61 22.79
N GLU A 291 -36.05 19.34 22.70
CA GLU A 291 -37.25 19.10 23.49
C GLU A 291 -38.41 18.72 22.58
N THR A 292 -39.35 17.92 23.09
CA THR A 292 -40.64 17.72 22.43
C THR A 292 -41.66 18.72 22.96
N VAL A 293 -42.65 19.08 22.12
CA VAL A 293 -43.75 19.93 22.56
C VAL A 293 -44.45 19.26 23.74
N PRO A 294 -44.54 19.91 24.92
CA PRO A 294 -45.26 19.33 26.03
C PRO A 294 -46.71 19.10 25.62
N SER A 295 -47.20 17.88 25.80
CA SER A 295 -48.61 17.54 25.55
C SER A 295 -49.49 18.50 26.38
N PRO A 296 -50.60 19.03 25.84
CA PRO A 296 -51.39 20.08 26.49
C PRO A 296 -51.96 19.71 27.88
N LEU A 297 -51.86 18.43 28.27
CA LEU A 297 -52.24 17.93 29.60
C LEU A 297 -51.18 18.16 30.69
N SER A 298 -49.95 18.53 30.35
CA SER A 298 -48.86 18.82 31.31
C SER A 298 -48.66 20.32 31.57
N ALA A 299 -49.56 21.17 31.09
CA ALA A 299 -49.49 22.64 31.20
C ALA A 299 -49.85 23.20 32.59
N LEU A 300 -49.78 22.39 33.65
CA LEU A 300 -50.24 22.75 35.00
C LEU A 300 -49.12 22.91 36.06
N ASP A 301 -47.84 22.95 35.66
CA ASP A 301 -46.74 23.34 36.56
C ASP A 301 -46.13 24.69 36.17
N PRO A 302 -46.63 25.83 36.70
CA PRO A 302 -46.10 27.16 36.43
C PRO A 302 -44.91 27.56 37.33
N LEU A 303 -44.22 26.61 37.99
CA LEU A 303 -43.20 26.92 39.01
C LEU A 303 -41.75 26.49 38.69
N GLN A 304 -41.45 25.94 37.51
CA GLN A 304 -40.07 25.65 37.09
C GLN A 304 -39.39 26.80 36.30
N GLY A 305 -39.93 28.02 36.38
CA GLY A 305 -39.48 29.17 35.57
C GLY A 305 -38.38 30.05 36.16
N ALA A 306 -37.77 29.72 37.30
CA ALA A 306 -36.79 30.60 37.96
C ALA A 306 -35.47 29.87 38.23
N GLY A 307 -34.56 29.86 37.25
CA GLY A 307 -33.17 29.43 37.43
C GLY A 307 -32.61 28.50 36.36
N GLN A 308 -33.42 28.08 35.39
CA GLN A 308 -32.95 27.17 34.34
C GLN A 308 -32.22 27.96 33.25
N LEU A 309 -30.89 27.81 33.18
CA LEU A 309 -30.03 28.36 32.13
C LEU A 309 -30.65 28.05 30.77
N GLN A 310 -31.06 29.10 30.04
CA GLN A 310 -31.61 28.93 28.71
C GLN A 310 -30.48 28.47 27.76
N PRO A 311 -30.62 27.32 27.09
CA PRO A 311 -29.63 26.84 26.14
C PRO A 311 -29.54 27.81 24.96
N ALA A 312 -28.33 27.96 24.39
CA ALA A 312 -28.10 28.87 23.26
C ALA A 312 -28.87 28.46 21.98
N LEU A 313 -29.23 27.18 21.84
CA LEU A 313 -30.03 26.66 20.74
C LEU A 313 -31.13 25.72 21.27
N ARG A 314 -32.40 26.02 20.98
CA ARG A 314 -33.55 25.17 21.35
C ARG A 314 -34.20 24.60 20.09
N ILE A 315 -34.22 23.28 19.96
CA ILE A 315 -34.87 22.56 18.85
C ILE A 315 -36.12 21.90 19.42
N VAL A 316 -37.29 22.34 18.97
CA VAL A 316 -38.58 21.81 19.43
C VAL A 316 -39.14 20.85 18.38
N LEU A 317 -39.47 19.62 18.78
CA LEU A 317 -39.96 18.55 17.92
C LEU A 317 -41.39 18.17 18.28
N GLY A 318 -42.20 17.83 17.27
CA GLY A 318 -43.63 17.52 17.49
C GLY A 318 -43.89 16.19 18.20
N ASN A 319 -43.01 15.20 18.01
CA ASN A 319 -43.20 13.83 18.49
C ASN A 319 -41.91 13.26 19.11
N ASN A 320 -42.07 12.33 20.07
CA ASN A 320 -40.94 11.61 20.70
C ASN A 320 -40.16 10.74 19.69
N GLU A 321 -40.82 10.21 18.65
CA GLU A 321 -40.14 9.47 17.57
C GLU A 321 -39.20 10.38 16.76
N ALA A 322 -39.61 11.62 16.51
CA ALA A 322 -38.79 12.60 15.80
C ALA A 322 -37.56 12.99 16.62
N LEU A 323 -37.66 13.00 17.95
CA LEU A 323 -36.53 13.22 18.86
C LEU A 323 -35.48 12.12 18.70
N VAL A 324 -35.89 10.85 18.72
CA VAL A 324 -34.98 9.71 18.53
C VAL A 324 -34.29 9.74 17.17
N CYS A 325 -35.04 10.00 16.09
CA CYS A 325 -34.46 10.13 14.75
C CYS A 325 -33.48 11.31 14.64
N THR A 326 -33.79 12.44 15.28
CA THR A 326 -32.93 13.63 15.28
C THR A 326 -31.61 13.34 15.99
N TYR A 327 -31.65 12.71 17.17
CA TYR A 327 -30.44 12.27 17.86
C TYR A 327 -29.62 11.28 17.03
N ALA A 328 -30.27 10.31 16.39
CA ALA A 328 -29.58 9.33 15.57
C ALA A 328 -28.83 9.97 14.38
N LEU A 329 -29.51 10.89 13.67
CA LEU A 329 -28.92 11.64 12.57
C LEU A 329 -27.78 12.55 13.02
N LEU A 330 -27.94 13.25 14.14
CA LEU A 330 -26.90 14.12 14.70
C LEU A 330 -25.67 13.32 15.12
N LEU A 331 -25.83 12.16 15.78
CA LEU A 331 -24.70 11.34 16.22
C LEU A 331 -23.94 10.74 15.04
N LEU A 332 -24.65 10.31 13.99
CA LEU A 332 -24.04 9.86 12.75
C LEU A 332 -23.28 11.02 12.08
N ALA A 333 -23.87 12.21 12.02
CA ALA A 333 -23.24 13.40 11.46
C ALA A 333 -22.01 13.86 12.28
N VAL A 334 -22.07 13.76 13.61
CA VAL A 334 -20.95 14.07 14.51
C VAL A 334 -19.82 13.07 14.31
N GLY A 335 -20.11 11.76 14.29
CA GLY A 335 -19.11 10.74 14.01
C GLY A 335 -18.44 10.92 12.64
N PHE A 336 -19.24 11.24 11.62
CA PHE A 336 -18.75 11.55 10.28
C PHE A 336 -17.83 12.79 10.27
N SER A 337 -18.26 13.85 10.94
CA SER A 337 -17.51 15.12 11.00
C SER A 337 -16.20 14.94 11.75
N ALA A 338 -16.22 14.26 12.90
CA ALA A 338 -15.04 14.00 13.71
C ALA A 338 -13.93 13.31 12.90
N GLU A 339 -14.28 12.26 12.14
CA GLU A 339 -13.32 11.58 11.27
C GLU A 339 -12.80 12.51 10.16
N ARG A 340 -13.67 13.29 9.53
CA ARG A 340 -13.27 14.21 8.45
C ARG A 340 -12.30 15.30 8.93
N PHE A 341 -12.50 15.82 10.15
CA PHE A 341 -11.65 16.87 10.74
C PHE A 341 -10.35 16.31 11.34
N LEU A 342 -10.39 15.16 12.01
CA LEU A 342 -9.23 14.62 12.74
C LEU A 342 -8.33 13.72 11.87
N SER A 343 -8.88 13.03 10.86
CA SER A 343 -8.10 12.16 9.98
C SER A 343 -6.88 12.86 9.35
N PRO A 344 -6.97 14.09 8.78
CA PRO A 344 -5.81 14.76 8.21
C PRO A 344 -4.68 15.03 9.22
N ILE A 345 -5.03 15.34 10.47
CA ILE A 345 -4.07 15.63 11.54
C ILE A 345 -3.38 14.33 11.95
N MET A 346 -4.16 13.28 12.20
CA MET A 346 -3.62 11.99 12.58
C MET A 346 -2.78 11.36 11.49
N ASP A 347 -3.21 11.43 10.23
CA ASP A 347 -2.44 10.91 9.09
C ASP A 347 -1.07 11.63 8.96
N ARG A 348 -1.00 12.93 9.26
CA ARG A 348 0.27 13.68 9.35
C ARG A 348 1.16 13.23 10.51
N VAL A 349 0.58 12.95 11.67
CA VAL A 349 1.35 12.46 12.84
C VAL A 349 1.87 11.06 12.58
N MET A 350 1.00 10.15 12.12
CA MET A 350 1.35 8.77 11.83
C MET A 350 2.38 8.67 10.70
N SER A 351 2.24 9.46 9.64
CA SER A 351 3.25 9.48 8.57
C SER A 351 4.63 9.94 9.07
N LYS A 352 4.71 10.94 9.95
CA LYS A 352 5.98 11.37 10.57
C LYS A 352 6.57 10.28 11.47
N LEU A 353 5.76 9.64 12.30
CA LEU A 353 6.20 8.55 13.18
C LEU A 353 6.71 7.35 12.38
N PHE A 354 6.05 7.01 11.27
CA PHE A 354 6.48 5.91 10.40
C PHE A 354 7.76 6.25 9.63
N VAL A 355 7.89 7.48 9.13
CA VAL A 355 9.14 7.92 8.46
C VAL A 355 10.33 7.91 9.42
N MET A 356 10.13 8.24 10.70
CA MET A 356 11.20 8.16 11.70
C MET A 356 11.58 6.71 12.05
N ALA A 357 10.62 5.79 12.05
CA ALA A 357 10.86 4.38 12.34
C ALA A 357 11.57 3.62 11.20
N ASP A 358 11.33 4.01 9.94
CA ASP A 358 11.85 3.31 8.76
C ASP A 358 13.22 3.83 8.25
N LYS A 359 13.92 4.67 9.02
CA LYS A 359 15.29 5.14 8.67
C LYS A 359 16.34 4.04 8.52
N THR A 360 15.97 2.78 8.73
CA THR A 360 16.85 1.60 8.64
C THR A 360 16.86 0.93 7.26
N GLU A 361 15.95 1.27 6.33
CA GLU A 361 16.05 0.76 4.95
C GLU A 361 16.91 1.70 4.08
N PRO A 362 18.07 1.25 3.58
CA PRO A 362 18.86 2.05 2.64
C PRO A 362 18.04 2.25 1.37
N SER A 363 17.83 3.52 0.99
CA SER A 363 17.19 3.90 -0.28
C SER A 363 17.95 3.24 -1.44
N PRO A 364 17.37 2.26 -2.16
CA PRO A 364 18.04 1.63 -3.28
C PRO A 364 17.80 2.51 -4.51
N GLY A 365 18.33 3.73 -4.48
CA GLY A 365 18.10 4.74 -5.50
C GLY A 365 19.30 4.97 -6.43
N THR A 366 20.49 4.52 -6.04
CA THR A 366 21.72 4.80 -6.80
C THR A 366 21.95 3.74 -7.88
N PRO A 367 22.08 4.14 -9.15
CA PRO A 367 22.51 3.24 -10.21
C PRO A 367 23.88 2.65 -9.89
N VAL A 368 24.14 1.42 -10.34
CA VAL A 368 25.41 0.73 -10.13
C VAL A 368 26.55 1.63 -10.65
N PRO A 369 27.57 1.97 -9.84
CA PRO A 369 28.66 2.82 -10.29
C PRO A 369 29.39 2.19 -11.47
N ALA A 370 29.79 3.01 -12.45
CA ALA A 370 30.54 2.56 -13.61
C ALA A 370 31.84 1.85 -13.19
N PRO A 371 32.26 0.77 -13.89
CA PRO A 371 33.55 0.16 -13.62
C PRO A 371 34.68 1.18 -13.88
N PRO A 372 35.75 1.19 -13.06
CA PRO A 372 36.89 2.08 -13.29
C PRO A 372 37.53 1.77 -14.65
N PRO A 373 38.07 2.79 -15.35
CA PRO A 373 38.73 2.57 -16.63
C PRO A 373 39.87 1.55 -16.49
N PRO A 374 40.10 0.69 -17.50
CA PRO A 374 41.23 -0.23 -17.47
C PRO A 374 42.51 0.58 -17.27
N ARG A 375 43.27 0.23 -16.22
CA ARG A 375 44.57 0.86 -15.96
C ARG A 375 45.44 0.63 -17.19
N THR A 376 45.80 1.72 -17.87
CA THR A 376 46.87 1.72 -18.86
C THR A 376 48.10 1.09 -18.20
N PRO A 377 48.72 0.04 -18.77
CA PRO A 377 49.95 -0.50 -18.21
C PRO A 377 50.96 0.64 -18.16
N ALA A 378 51.49 0.91 -16.96
CA ALA A 378 52.55 1.89 -16.78
C ALA A 378 53.73 1.50 -17.70
N PRO A 379 54.37 2.45 -18.38
CA PRO A 379 55.55 2.16 -19.19
C PRO A 379 56.56 1.42 -18.30
N ALA A 380 56.95 0.24 -18.73
CA ALA A 380 57.87 -0.63 -18.02
C ALA A 380 59.11 0.17 -17.61
N ALA A 381 59.36 0.24 -16.30
CA ALA A 381 60.63 0.73 -15.80
C ALA A 381 61.75 -0.17 -16.38
N PRO A 382 62.84 0.40 -16.90
CA PRO A 382 63.94 -0.38 -17.44
C PRO A 382 64.51 -1.30 -16.35
N PRO A 383 65.01 -2.50 -16.71
CA PRO A 383 65.49 -3.46 -15.73
C PRO A 383 66.67 -2.89 -14.94
N PRO A 384 66.78 -3.20 -13.64
CA PRO A 384 67.88 -2.72 -12.82
C PRO A 384 69.20 -3.29 -13.33
N ALA A 385 70.21 -2.42 -13.42
CA ALA A 385 71.57 -2.79 -13.77
C ALA A 385 72.14 -3.81 -12.77
N PRO A 386 72.96 -4.78 -13.23
CA PRO A 386 73.56 -5.77 -12.33
C PRO A 386 74.55 -5.10 -11.38
N VAL A 387 74.30 -5.26 -10.08
CA VAL A 387 75.21 -4.84 -9.02
C VAL A 387 76.38 -5.82 -8.97
N PHE A 388 77.58 -5.35 -9.34
CA PHE A 388 78.82 -6.07 -9.05
C PHE A 388 79.23 -5.82 -7.59
N PRO A 389 79.59 -6.86 -6.83
CA PRO A 389 80.05 -6.71 -5.45
C PRO A 389 81.56 -6.40 -5.44
N GLY A 390 81.98 -5.33 -4.78
CA GLY A 390 83.41 -4.99 -4.70
C GLY A 390 83.73 -3.70 -3.95
N GLU A 391 83.78 -3.84 -2.62
CA GLU A 391 84.66 -3.14 -1.67
C GLU A 391 84.49 -1.64 -1.26
N PRO A 392 84.94 -1.31 -0.02
CA PRO A 392 84.52 -0.14 0.76
C PRO A 392 85.62 0.91 0.95
N VAL A 393 85.26 2.21 1.06
CA VAL A 393 86.14 3.27 1.61
C VAL A 393 85.23 4.37 2.22
N ARG A 394 85.10 4.53 3.54
CA ARG A 394 85.92 5.29 4.53
C ARG A 394 85.80 6.83 4.45
N GLY A 395 85.42 7.44 5.59
CA GLY A 395 85.63 8.85 5.98
C GLY A 395 84.54 9.80 5.49
N THR A 396 83.92 10.67 6.30
CA THR A 396 84.28 11.27 7.59
C THR A 396 83.03 11.59 8.40
#